data_AF-A0A1V2LXS5-F1
#
_entry.id   AF-A0A1V2LXS5-F1
#
_cell.length_a   1.000
_cell.length_b   1.000
_cell.length_c   1.000
_cell.angle_alpha   90.00
_cell.angle_beta   90.00
_cell.angle_gamma   90.00
#
_symmetry.space_group_name_H-M   'P 1'
#
loop_
_entity.id
_entity.type
_entity.pdbx_description
1 polymer ?
#
loop_
_entity_poly.entity_id
_entity_poly.type
_entity_poly.pdbx_seq_one_letter_code
_entity_poly.pdbx_strand_id
1 'polypeptide(L)'
;MLQDLIDEKTILTLKLYEEMRTAEIMQELLKIFKEYPGHSKIQVKYMEDGTIKFFPKKYNIKISEKIIHELTKIVGKECIVITKFIN
;
A
#
# COMPACT_ATOMS: atom_id res chain seq x y z
N MET A 1 11.53 17.04 9.19
CA MET A 1 11.72 17.89 7.98
C MET A 1 12.33 17.14 6.81
N LEU A 2 13.49 16.47 6.93
CA LEU A 2 14.05 15.66 5.81
C LEU A 2 13.36 14.30 5.61
N GLN A 3 12.90 13.65 6.69
CA GLN A 3 12.23 12.35 6.62
C GLN A 3 10.83 12.43 5.98
N ASP A 4 10.14 13.54 6.20
CA ASP A 4 8.77 13.77 5.69
C ASP A 4 8.77 13.93 4.15
N LEU A 5 9.81 14.55 3.59
CA LEU A 5 10.00 14.71 2.14
C LEU A 5 10.32 13.37 1.42
N ILE A 6 10.93 12.41 2.12
CA ILE A 6 11.23 11.07 1.58
C ILE A 6 9.94 10.25 1.46
N ASP A 7 9.00 10.46 2.38
CA ASP A 7 7.77 9.69 2.52
C ASP A 7 6.74 10.10 1.41
N GLU A 8 6.63 11.37 1.05
CA GLU A 8 5.75 11.85 -0.04
C GLU A 8 6.10 11.32 -1.44
N LYS A 9 7.35 10.93 -1.66
CA LYS A 9 7.86 10.42 -2.95
C LYS A 9 7.84 8.90 -3.04
N THR A 10 7.19 8.22 -2.10
CA THR A 10 7.10 6.77 -2.09
C THR A 10 5.67 6.31 -2.34
N ILE A 11 5.52 5.29 -3.20
CA ILE A 11 4.24 4.66 -3.50
C ILE A 11 4.32 3.19 -3.11
N LEU A 12 3.41 2.76 -2.23
CA LEU A 12 3.11 1.36 -1.99
C LEU A 12 2.10 0.89 -3.04
N THR A 13 2.48 -0.11 -3.83
CA THR A 13 1.61 -0.77 -4.80
C THR A 13 1.24 -2.16 -4.28
N LEU A 14 -0.06 -2.41 -4.14
CA LEU A 14 -0.61 -3.73 -3.85
C LEU A 14 -1.13 -4.33 -5.15
N LYS A 15 -0.51 -5.41 -5.61
CA LYS A 15 -1.00 -6.22 -6.72
C LYS A 15 -2.06 -7.16 -6.17
N LEU A 16 -3.32 -6.98 -6.56
CA LEU A 16 -4.42 -7.82 -6.10
C LEU A 16 -4.93 -8.64 -7.27
N TYR A 17 -5.01 -9.96 -7.06
CA TYR A 17 -5.70 -10.88 -7.96
C TYR A 17 -7.20 -10.93 -7.63
N GLU A 18 -8.00 -11.52 -8.51
CA GLU A 18 -9.47 -11.52 -8.40
C GLU A 18 -9.95 -12.11 -7.07
N GLU A 19 -9.34 -13.23 -6.67
CA GLU A 19 -9.63 -13.95 -5.44
C GLU A 19 -9.29 -13.16 -4.17
N MET A 20 -8.41 -12.15 -4.27
CA MET A 20 -8.00 -11.30 -3.16
C MET A 20 -8.90 -10.07 -3.00
N ARG A 21 -9.80 -9.80 -3.95
CA ARG A 21 -10.69 -8.63 -3.95
C ARG A 21 -11.96 -8.87 -3.11
N THR A 22 -11.80 -9.50 -1.96
CA THR A 22 -12.90 -9.73 -1.01
C THR A 22 -13.09 -8.51 -0.10
N ALA A 23 -14.31 -8.36 0.44
CA ALA A 23 -14.59 -7.31 1.41
C ALA A 23 -13.76 -7.48 2.69
N GLU A 24 -13.48 -8.73 3.09
CA GLU A 24 -12.69 -9.06 4.27
C GLU A 24 -11.25 -8.57 4.15
N ILE A 25 -10.55 -8.94 3.07
CA ILE A 25 -9.17 -8.49 2.81
C ILE A 25 -9.11 -6.97 2.73
N MET A 26 -10.09 -6.35 2.06
CA MET A 26 -10.15 -4.89 1.98
C MET A 26 -10.30 -4.25 3.37
N GLN A 27 -11.14 -4.80 4.25
CA GLN A 27 -11.29 -4.27 5.62
C GLN A 27 -10.01 -4.43 6.43
N GLU A 28 -9.29 -5.54 6.30
CA GLU A 28 -8.01 -5.76 6.97
C GLU A 28 -6.94 -4.78 6.49
N LEU A 29 -6.80 -4.60 5.17
CA LEU A 29 -5.90 -3.60 4.60
C LEU A 29 -6.22 -2.19 5.12
N LEU A 30 -7.50 -1.81 5.14
CA LEU A 30 -7.94 -0.51 5.65
C LEU A 30 -7.67 -0.34 7.16
N LYS A 31 -7.70 -1.41 7.96
CA LYS A 31 -7.31 -1.37 9.38
C LYS A 31 -5.82 -1.10 9.50
N ILE A 32 -4.99 -1.87 8.82
CA ILE A 32 -3.53 -1.70 8.80
C ILE A 32 -3.18 -0.28 8.39
N PHE A 33 -3.73 0.25 7.29
CA PHE A 33 -3.38 1.60 6.83
C PHE A 33 -3.67 2.70 7.85
N LYS A 34 -4.70 2.53 8.69
CA LYS A 34 -5.04 3.50 9.75
C LYS A 34 -4.06 3.47 10.91
N GLU A 35 -3.38 2.35 11.15
CA GLU A 35 -2.42 2.19 12.26
C GLU A 35 -1.06 2.81 11.95
N TYR A 36 -0.73 3.02 10.67
CA TYR A 36 0.55 3.55 10.23
C TYR A 36 0.41 4.85 9.43
N PRO A 37 -0.20 5.93 9.97
CA PRO A 37 -0.39 7.17 9.23
C PRO A 37 0.95 7.76 8.75
N GLY A 38 0.98 8.26 7.52
CA GLY A 38 2.16 8.90 6.93
C GLY A 38 1.85 9.58 5.61
N HIS A 39 2.86 9.72 4.75
CA HIS A 39 2.77 10.52 3.53
C HIS A 39 2.88 9.70 2.24
N SER A 40 3.36 8.44 2.33
CA SER A 40 3.44 7.53 1.19
C SER A 40 2.05 7.21 0.66
N LYS A 41 1.88 7.31 -0.65
CA LYS A 41 0.61 6.98 -1.31
C LYS A 41 0.46 5.47 -1.43
N ILE A 42 -0.78 5.02 -1.40
CA ILE A 42 -1.13 3.62 -1.66
C ILE A 42 -1.91 3.55 -2.96
N GLN A 43 -1.53 2.60 -3.81
CA GLN A 43 -2.31 2.21 -4.97
C GLN A 43 -2.51 0.71 -5.01
N VAL A 44 -3.63 0.28 -5.59
CA VAL A 44 -3.86 -1.11 -5.98
C VAL A 44 -3.72 -1.24 -7.49
N LYS A 45 -3.08 -2.31 -7.92
CA LYS A 45 -3.05 -2.76 -9.32
C LYS A 45 -3.79 -4.08 -9.40
N TYR A 46 -4.88 -4.12 -10.15
CA TYR A 46 -5.57 -5.36 -10.46
C TYR A 46 -4.80 -6.10 -11.54
N MET A 47 -4.59 -7.40 -11.33
CA MET A 47 -3.70 -8.20 -12.17
C MET A 47 -4.39 -8.69 -13.45
N GLU A 48 -5.72 -8.74 -13.44
CA GLU A 48 -6.57 -9.23 -14.53
C GLU A 48 -6.65 -8.23 -15.69
N ASP A 49 -6.84 -6.95 -15.40
CA ASP A 49 -7.04 -5.89 -16.39
C ASP A 49 -5.95 -4.81 -16.37
N GLY A 50 -5.02 -4.89 -15.41
CA GLY A 50 -3.97 -3.89 -15.20
C GLY A 50 -4.46 -2.57 -14.62
N THR A 51 -5.73 -2.47 -14.21
CA THR A 51 -6.33 -1.25 -13.65
C THR A 51 -5.59 -0.82 -12.40
N ILE A 52 -5.25 0.46 -12.31
CA ILE A 52 -4.61 1.06 -11.13
C ILE A 52 -5.59 2.03 -10.46
N LYS A 53 -5.75 1.89 -9.14
CA LYS A 53 -6.57 2.81 -8.33
C LYS A 53 -5.79 3.29 -7.12
N PHE A 54 -5.83 4.59 -6.87
CA PHE A 54 -5.24 5.18 -5.68
C PHE A 54 -6.22 5.19 -4.52
N PHE A 55 -5.71 4.95 -3.32
CA PHE A 55 -6.48 5.20 -2.11
C PHE A 55 -6.56 6.70 -1.82
N PRO A 56 -7.66 7.16 -1.18
CA PRO A 56 -7.76 8.52 -0.67
C PRO A 56 -6.60 8.85 0.29
N LYS A 57 -6.14 10.11 0.28
CA LYS A 57 -5.00 10.59 1.08
C LYS A 57 -5.09 10.27 2.59
N LYS A 58 -6.30 10.14 3.13
CA LYS A 58 -6.53 9.76 4.55
C LYS A 58 -5.99 8.37 4.92
N TYR A 59 -5.65 7.54 3.94
CA TYR A 59 -5.02 6.23 4.09
C TYR A 59 -3.56 6.23 3.70
N ASN A 60 -2.94 7.40 3.45
CA ASN A 60 -1.50 7.44 3.25
C ASN A 60 -0.79 6.92 4.48
N ILE A 61 0.31 6.19 4.25
CA ILE A 61 1.01 5.44 5.29
C ILE A 61 2.45 5.86 5.41
N LYS A 62 3.07 5.57 6.55
CA LYS A 62 4.50 5.56 6.71
C LYS A 62 5.03 4.17 6.41
N ILE A 63 5.78 4.01 5.32
CA ILE A 63 6.36 2.72 4.94
C ILE A 63 7.47 2.36 5.93
N SER A 64 7.34 1.18 6.53
CA SER A 64 8.28 0.60 7.48
C SER A 64 8.27 -0.92 7.37
N GLU A 65 9.31 -1.59 7.88
CA GLU A 65 9.36 -3.07 7.88
C GLU A 65 8.14 -3.69 8.58
N LYS A 66 7.60 -3.03 9.61
CA LYS A 66 6.41 -3.50 10.35
C LYS A 66 5.18 -3.58 9.45
N ILE A 67 4.81 -2.49 8.78
CA ILE A 67 3.65 -2.50 7.88
C ILE A 67 3.86 -3.46 6.70
N ILE A 68 5.08 -3.57 6.16
CA ILE A 68 5.35 -4.54 5.10
C ILE A 68 5.18 -5.97 5.59
N HIS A 69 5.60 -6.28 6.82
CA HIS A 69 5.40 -7.58 7.43
C HIS A 69 3.91 -7.89 7.65
N GLU A 70 3.11 -6.93 8.11
CA GLU A 70 1.66 -7.13 8.27
C GLU A 70 0.95 -7.31 6.94
N LEU A 71 1.25 -6.48 5.95
CA LEU A 71 0.69 -6.64 4.60
C LEU A 71 1.07 -7.99 3.98
N THR A 72 2.30 -8.45 4.20
CA THR A 72 2.77 -9.76 3.69
C THR A 72 1.92 -10.91 4.24
N LYS A 73 1.41 -10.81 5.47
CA LYS A 73 0.53 -11.84 6.05
C LYS A 73 -0.84 -11.90 5.39
N ILE A 74 -1.32 -10.78 4.84
CA ILE A 74 -2.65 -10.67 4.24
C ILE A 74 -2.61 -11.04 2.76
N VAL A 75 -1.70 -10.42 2.00
CA VAL A 75 -1.70 -10.53 0.53
C VAL A 75 -0.48 -11.26 -0.06
N GLY A 76 0.49 -11.64 0.76
CA GLY A 76 1.75 -12.21 0.28
C GLY A 76 2.79 -11.14 -0.11
N LYS A 77 4.06 -11.53 -0.10
CA LYS A 77 5.20 -10.61 -0.33
C LYS A 77 5.29 -10.17 -1.79
N GLU A 78 4.98 -11.08 -2.70
CA GLU A 78 4.96 -10.91 -4.15
C GLU A 78 3.94 -9.86 -4.62
N CYS A 79 2.91 -9.64 -3.80
CA CYS A 79 1.86 -8.67 -4.03
C CYS A 79 2.26 -7.25 -3.63
N ILE A 80 3.41 -7.07 -2.98
CA ILE A 80 3.83 -5.78 -2.44
C ILE A 80 5.01 -5.23 -3.25
N VAL A 81 4.84 -4.04 -3.82
CA VAL A 81 5.90 -3.32 -4.53
C VAL A 81 6.02 -1.91 -3.98
N ILE A 82 7.24 -1.51 -3.62
CA ILE A 82 7.55 -0.16 -3.14
C ILE A 82 8.33 0.55 -4.23
N THR A 83 7.79 1.67 -4.73
CA THR A 83 8.44 2.51 -5.72
C THR A 83 8.81 3.84 -5.10
N LYS A 84 10.09 4.21 -5.18
CA LYS A 84 10.61 5.51 -4.73
C LYS A 84 10.97 6.36 -5.93
N PHE A 85 10.40 7.56 -6.02
CA PHE A 85 10.79 8.52 -7.04
C PHE A 85 12.05 9.26 -6.58
N ILE A 86 13.17 8.98 -7.25
CA ILE A 86 14.41 9.73 -7.12
C ILE A 86 14.36 10.82 -8.19
N ASN A 87 14.35 12.09 -7.77
CA ASN A 87 14.62 13.21 -8.69
C ASN A 87 16.12 13.34 -8.89
#